data_AF-A0AAJ0B0Q2-F1
#
_entry.id   AF-A0AAJ0B0Q2-F1
#
_cell.length_a   1.000
_cell.length_b   1.000
_cell.length_c   1.000
_cell.angle_alpha   90.00
_cell.angle_beta   90.00
_cell.angle_gamma   90.00
#
_symmetry.space_group_name_H-M   'P 1'
#
loop_
_entity.id
_entity.type
_entity.pdbx_description
1 polymer ?
#
loop_
_entity_poly.entity_id
_entity_poly.type
_entity_poly.pdbx_seq_one_letter_code
_entity_poly.pdbx_strand_id
1 'polypeptide(L)'
;MDHDDNTVIISDSDPVTDMMSSRYEGGFIIDNTIFNGVVHFMIFIKAVIFGDNDISGILKNSVGLCSSEYYNMGRTVSRFDRTVWHEKSMTAATITNMCKFTQST
;
A
#
# COMPACT_ATOMS: atom_id res chain seq x y z
N MET A 1 -2.72 -8.69 -38.37
CA MET A 1 -3.61 -8.57 -37.21
C MET A 1 -2.85 -7.67 -36.27
N ASP A 2 -3.15 -6.38 -36.35
CA ASP A 2 -2.46 -5.35 -35.58
C ASP A 2 -2.80 -5.59 -34.11
N HIS A 3 -1.80 -5.93 -33.30
CA HIS A 3 -1.92 -5.83 -31.87
C HIS A 3 -1.88 -4.34 -31.55
N ASP A 4 -3.05 -3.73 -31.40
CA ASP A 4 -3.18 -2.47 -30.68
C ASP A 4 -2.74 -2.72 -29.24
N ASP A 5 -1.44 -2.52 -29.01
CA ASP A 5 -0.84 -2.51 -27.69
C ASP A 5 -1.25 -1.19 -27.03
N ASN A 6 -2.48 -1.19 -26.49
CA ASN A 6 -3.05 -0.05 -25.76
C ASN A 6 -2.27 0.16 -24.45
N THR A 7 -1.08 0.74 -24.57
CA THR A 7 -0.29 1.23 -23.44
C THR A 7 -1.03 2.39 -22.81
N VAL A 8 -1.64 2.17 -21.65
CA VAL A 8 -2.26 3.23 -20.86
C VAL A 8 -1.19 3.81 -19.93
N ILE A 9 -0.79 5.06 -20.19
CA ILE A 9 0.08 5.81 -19.27
C ILE A 9 -0.81 6.48 -18.24
N ILE A 10 -0.74 5.99 -17.00
CA ILE A 10 -1.48 6.53 -15.87
C ILE A 10 -0.60 7.57 -15.18
N SER A 11 -0.98 8.84 -15.29
CA SER A 11 -0.41 9.97 -14.56
C SER A 11 -1.54 10.74 -13.88
N ASP A 12 -1.26 11.36 -12.73
CA ASP A 12 -2.14 11.92 -11.67
C ASP A 12 -3.32 12.88 -12.08
N SER A 13 -3.85 12.82 -13.29
CA SER A 13 -4.80 13.80 -13.86
C SER A 13 -6.21 13.27 -14.14
N ASP A 14 -6.44 11.95 -14.11
CA ASP A 14 -7.74 11.34 -14.45
C ASP A 14 -8.30 10.55 -13.24
N PRO A 15 -9.51 10.88 -12.74
CA PRO A 15 -10.11 10.26 -11.55
C PRO A 15 -10.35 8.75 -11.69
N VAL A 16 -10.50 8.23 -12.92
CA VAL A 16 -10.61 6.78 -13.17
C VAL A 16 -9.25 6.10 -12.99
N THR A 17 -8.19 6.79 -13.38
CA THR A 17 -6.81 6.29 -13.26
C THR A 17 -6.21 6.52 -11.86
N ASP A 18 -6.76 7.47 -11.10
CA ASP A 18 -6.34 7.72 -9.73
C ASP A 18 -6.56 6.47 -8.85
N MET A 19 -7.70 5.77 -9.02
CA MET A 19 -7.92 4.47 -8.36
C MET A 19 -6.86 3.41 -8.72
N MET A 20 -6.15 3.52 -9.83
CA MET A 20 -5.04 2.60 -10.15
C MET A 20 -3.73 3.00 -9.47
N SER A 21 -3.61 4.23 -8.96
CA SER A 21 -2.46 4.71 -8.20
C SER A 21 -2.40 4.10 -6.82
N SER A 22 -1.18 3.79 -6.35
CA SER A 22 -0.95 3.41 -4.95
C SER A 22 -1.21 4.57 -3.97
N ARG A 23 -1.33 5.81 -4.48
CA ARG A 23 -1.62 7.03 -3.71
C ARG A 23 -3.10 7.28 -3.48
N TYR A 24 -3.98 6.53 -4.16
CA TYR A 24 -5.41 6.64 -3.97
C TYR A 24 -5.81 6.35 -2.52
N GLU A 25 -6.50 7.31 -1.92
CA GLU A 25 -7.05 7.21 -0.57
C GLU A 25 -8.43 6.53 -0.62
N GLY A 26 -8.40 5.23 -0.95
CA GLY A 26 -9.55 4.34 -0.89
C GLY A 26 -9.37 3.36 0.25
N GLY A 27 -10.09 3.58 1.35
CA GLY A 27 -9.99 2.73 2.52
C GLY A 27 -10.45 1.29 2.25
N PHE A 28 -9.82 0.32 2.90
CA PHE A 28 -10.18 -1.10 2.84
C PHE A 28 -9.86 -1.81 4.17
N ILE A 29 -10.41 -3.00 4.35
CA ILE A 29 -10.27 -3.82 5.55
C ILE A 29 -9.47 -5.08 5.23
N ILE A 30 -8.45 -5.36 6.05
CA ILE A 30 -7.69 -6.64 6.05
C ILE A 30 -7.57 -7.10 7.51
N ASP A 31 -7.93 -8.36 7.79
CA ASP A 31 -7.87 -8.97 9.13
C ASP A 31 -8.46 -8.07 10.23
N ASN A 32 -9.67 -7.53 9.99
CA ASN A 32 -10.40 -6.61 10.87
C ASN A 32 -9.68 -5.29 11.18
N THR A 33 -8.62 -4.95 10.45
CA THR A 33 -7.91 -3.66 10.56
C THR A 33 -8.27 -2.78 9.36
N ILE A 34 -8.63 -1.52 9.62
CA ILE A 34 -8.96 -0.53 8.59
C ILE A 34 -7.67 0.15 8.13
N PHE A 35 -7.44 0.17 6.82
CA PHE A 35 -6.34 0.89 6.18
C PHE A 35 -6.88 1.96 5.26
N ASN A 36 -6.32 3.17 5.30
CA ASN A 36 -6.79 4.32 4.52
C ASN A 36 -6.35 4.27 3.05
N GLY A 37 -5.49 3.32 2.69
CA GLY A 37 -4.97 3.17 1.34
C GLY A 37 -3.81 2.18 1.29
N VAL A 38 -3.31 1.96 0.08
CA VAL A 38 -2.29 0.94 -0.20
C VAL A 38 -1.01 1.21 0.58
N VAL A 39 -0.55 2.47 0.59
CA VAL A 39 0.68 2.85 1.30
C VAL A 39 0.59 2.54 2.79
N HIS A 40 -0.54 2.82 3.43
CA HIS A 40 -0.74 2.54 4.86
C HIS A 40 -0.51 1.04 5.14
N PHE A 41 -1.23 0.15 4.44
CA PHE A 41 -1.05 -1.29 4.62
C PHE A 41 0.39 -1.74 4.31
N MET A 42 0.97 -1.26 3.21
CA MET A 42 2.31 -1.66 2.78
C MET A 42 3.39 -1.32 3.83
N ILE A 43 3.26 -0.21 4.55
CA ILE A 43 4.20 0.12 5.62
C ILE A 43 3.89 -0.66 6.91
N PHE A 44 2.60 -0.89 7.22
CA PHE A 44 2.21 -1.72 8.35
C PHE A 44 2.79 -3.14 8.23
N ILE A 45 2.57 -3.80 7.09
CA ILE A 45 3.06 -5.17 6.88
C ILE A 45 4.59 -5.23 6.82
N LYS A 46 5.24 -4.18 6.29
CA LYS A 46 6.69 -4.04 6.34
C LYS A 46 7.19 -4.02 7.79
N ALA A 47 6.60 -3.20 8.64
CA ALA A 47 6.95 -3.13 10.06
C ALA A 47 6.72 -4.47 10.77
N VAL A 48 5.62 -5.16 10.48
CA VAL A 48 5.33 -6.50 11.02
C VAL A 48 6.39 -7.52 10.60
N ILE A 49 6.78 -7.56 9.32
CA ILE A 49 7.79 -8.48 8.78
C ILE A 49 9.15 -8.30 9.49
N PHE A 50 9.54 -7.07 9.78
CA PHE A 50 10.83 -6.76 10.40
C PHE A 50 10.78 -6.67 11.93
N GLY A 51 9.61 -6.94 12.53
CA GLY A 51 9.42 -6.94 13.98
C GLY A 51 9.52 -5.54 14.60
N ASP A 52 9.19 -4.49 13.85
CA ASP A 52 9.12 -3.12 14.32
C ASP A 52 7.74 -2.86 14.96
N ASN A 53 7.64 -3.21 16.24
CA ASN A 53 6.39 -3.10 17.01
C ASN A 53 5.96 -1.65 17.25
N ASP A 54 6.90 -0.71 17.26
CA ASP A 54 6.61 0.70 17.47
C ASP A 54 5.89 1.26 16.24
N ILE A 55 6.45 1.07 15.05
CA ILE A 55 5.83 1.53 13.80
C ILE A 55 4.54 0.76 13.50
N SER A 56 4.54 -0.57 13.63
CA SER A 56 3.33 -1.36 13.36
C SER A 56 2.21 -1.04 14.35
N GLY A 57 2.52 -0.75 15.62
CA GLY A 57 1.56 -0.31 16.63
C GLY A 57 0.96 1.06 16.32
N ILE A 58 1.77 2.02 15.88
CA ILE A 58 1.28 3.34 15.42
C ILE A 58 0.35 3.15 14.21
N LEU A 59 0.78 2.37 13.22
CA LEU A 59 0.03 2.16 11.98
C LEU A 59 -1.30 1.45 12.22
N LYS A 60 -1.32 0.40 13.04
CA LYS A 60 -2.55 -0.34 13.37
C LYS A 60 -3.66 0.54 13.94
N ASN A 61 -3.31 1.62 14.64
CA ASN A 61 -4.27 2.51 15.30
C ASN A 61 -4.44 3.86 14.60
N SER A 62 -3.70 4.14 13.51
CA SER A 62 -3.77 5.44 12.85
C SER A 62 -4.84 5.45 11.76
N VAL A 63 -5.78 6.37 11.91
CA VAL A 63 -6.73 6.76 10.87
C VAL A 63 -6.46 8.22 10.53
N GLY A 64 -6.22 8.52 9.25
CA GLY A 64 -6.07 9.90 8.76
C GLY A 64 -4.66 10.48 8.58
N LEU A 65 -3.58 9.69 8.66
CA LEU A 65 -2.27 10.19 8.17
C LEU A 65 -2.28 10.30 6.65
N CYS A 66 -1.60 11.30 6.11
CA CYS A 66 -1.47 11.47 4.66
C CYS A 66 -0.41 10.54 4.07
N SER A 67 -0.46 10.31 2.76
CA SER A 67 0.50 9.45 2.04
C SER A 67 1.97 9.75 2.36
N SER A 68 2.36 11.03 2.50
CA SER A 68 3.75 11.42 2.74
C SER A 68 4.28 10.98 4.11
N GLU A 69 3.43 11.00 5.14
CA GLU A 69 3.77 10.57 6.49
C GLU A 69 4.05 9.07 6.54
N TYR A 70 3.21 8.25 5.89
CA TYR A 70 3.45 6.81 5.79
C TYR A 70 4.78 6.51 5.08
N TYR A 71 5.10 7.20 3.98
CA TYR A 71 6.38 7.01 3.30
C TYR A 71 7.57 7.33 4.19
N ASN A 72 7.49 8.39 4.99
CA ASN A 72 8.55 8.73 5.94
C ASN A 72 8.73 7.63 7.00
N MET A 73 7.64 7.13 7.58
CA MET A 73 7.69 5.99 8.51
C MET A 73 8.25 4.72 7.85
N GLY A 74 7.92 4.49 6.58
CA GLY A 74 8.44 3.36 5.81
C GLY A 74 9.96 3.37 5.62
N ARG A 75 10.59 4.54 5.67
CA ARG A 75 12.06 4.71 5.61
C ARG A 75 12.72 4.47 6.97
N THR A 76 11.97 4.56 8.06
CA THR A 76 12.48 4.41 9.43
C THR A 76 12.23 3.03 10.03
N VAL A 77 11.59 2.10 9.29
CA VAL A 77 11.39 0.72 9.74
C VAL A 77 12.73 0.08 10.11
N SER A 78 12.84 -0.27 11.39
CA SER A 78 14.01 -0.93 11.96
C SER A 78 14.19 -2.34 11.37
N ARG A 79 15.45 -2.82 11.39
CA ARG A 79 15.82 -4.18 10.92
C ARG A 79 15.44 -4.49 9.47
N PHE A 80 15.24 -3.45 8.66
CA PHE A 80 14.90 -3.59 7.26
C PHE A 80 15.98 -4.37 6.51
N ASP A 81 15.57 -5.51 5.94
CA ASP A 81 16.36 -6.28 4.99
C ASP A 81 15.72 -6.19 3.61
N ARG A 82 16.48 -5.67 2.63
CA ARG A 82 16.01 -5.47 1.26
C ARG A 82 15.65 -6.78 0.57
N THR A 83 16.42 -7.84 0.80
CA THR A 83 16.23 -9.15 0.17
C THR A 83 14.92 -9.76 0.66
N VAL A 84 14.72 -9.78 1.99
CA VAL A 84 13.47 -10.27 2.61
C VAL A 84 12.28 -9.44 2.13
N TRP A 85 12.44 -8.12 2.02
CA TRP A 85 11.37 -7.25 1.53
C TRP A 85 11.04 -7.53 0.06
N HIS A 86 12.05 -7.72 -0.79
CA HIS A 86 11.84 -8.01 -2.20
C HIS A 86 10.97 -9.26 -2.39
N GLU A 87 11.27 -10.34 -1.66
CA GLU A 87 10.52 -11.60 -1.70
C GLU A 87 9.06 -11.46 -1.22
N LYS A 88 8.82 -10.62 -0.20
CA LYS A 88 7.49 -10.53 0.44
C LYS A 88 6.61 -9.41 -0.10
N SER A 89 7.20 -8.37 -0.68
CA SER A 89 6.50 -7.15 -1.11
C SER A 89 5.46 -7.39 -2.19
N MET A 90 5.71 -8.33 -3.10
CA MET A 90 4.76 -8.65 -4.17
C MET A 90 3.48 -9.25 -3.59
N THR A 91 3.60 -10.25 -2.71
CA THR A 91 2.44 -10.84 -2.03
C THR A 91 1.64 -9.80 -1.26
N ALA A 92 2.32 -8.91 -0.52
CA ALA A 92 1.68 -7.81 0.17
C ALA A 92 0.92 -6.90 -0.80
N ALA A 93 1.55 -6.48 -1.90
CA ALA A 93 0.93 -5.63 -2.92
C ALA A 93 -0.28 -6.31 -3.57
N THR A 94 -0.19 -7.61 -3.89
CA THR A 94 -1.29 -8.39 -4.46
C THR A 94 -2.50 -8.45 -3.53
N ILE A 95 -2.29 -8.78 -2.25
CA ILE A 95 -3.37 -8.81 -1.24
C ILE A 95 -4.02 -7.42 -1.13
N THR A 96 -3.19 -6.38 -1.02
CA THR A 96 -3.68 -5.00 -0.87
C THR A 96 -4.51 -4.56 -2.05
N ASN A 97 -4.03 -4.80 -3.27
CA ASN A 97 -4.75 -4.43 -4.49
C ASN A 97 -6.03 -5.24 -4.63
N MET A 98 -6.03 -6.54 -4.29
CA MET A 98 -7.27 -7.33 -4.28
C MET A 98 -8.28 -6.73 -3.31
N CYS A 99 -7.90 -6.41 -2.07
CA CYS A 99 -8.81 -5.79 -1.10
C CYS A 99 -9.30 -4.41 -1.55
N LYS A 100 -8.40 -3.55 -2.06
CA LYS A 100 -8.76 -2.25 -2.62
C LYS A 100 -9.79 -2.38 -3.74
N PHE A 101 -9.52 -3.16 -4.78
CA PHE A 101 -10.42 -3.25 -5.93
C PHE A 101 -11.71 -4.05 -5.66
N THR A 102 -11.76 -4.87 -4.61
CA THR A 102 -12.98 -5.60 -4.23
C THR A 102 -13.84 -4.87 -3.20
N GLN A 103 -13.28 -3.92 -2.45
CA GLN A 103 -13.98 -3.22 -1.37
C GLN A 103 -14.19 -1.73 -1.64
N SER A 104 -13.36 -1.10 -2.48
CA SER A 104 -13.61 0.27 -2.94
C SER A 104 -14.69 0.24 -4.03
N THR A 105 -15.81 0.94 -3.78
CA THR A 105 -16.90 1.16 -4.73
C THR A 105 -16.83 2.57 -5.29
#